data_AF-A0AAF0C5T8-F1
#
_entry.id   AF-A0AAF0C5T8-F1
#
_cell.length_a   1.000
_cell.length_b   1.000
_cell.length_c   1.000
_cell.angle_alpha   90.00
_cell.angle_beta   90.00
_cell.angle_gamma   90.00
#
_symmetry.space_group_name_H-M   'P 1'
#
loop_
_entity.id
_entity.type
_entity.pdbx_description
1 polymer ?
#
loop_
_entity_poly.entity_id
_entity_poly.type
_entity_poly.pdbx_seq_one_letter_code
_entity_poly.pdbx_strand_id
1 'polypeptide(L)'
;MCLFLALVLFQAHSKSITILVNAPEGAVGLYEFAPETELEKNAYISSIEYLKSKKKEIYRYYIIKHGLNVNSGIYQFYLQHSASFGNSDKLIINKSYNNGIIHYDVKTNEVIKFERWRQ
;
A
#
# COMPACT_ATOMS: atom_id res chain seq x y z
N MET A 1 -15.02 -48.28 -11.19
CA MET A 1 -14.32 -47.90 -9.93
C MET A 1 -13.27 -46.80 -10.14
N CYS A 2 -12.46 -46.84 -11.22
CA CYS A 2 -11.41 -45.83 -11.47
C CYS A 2 -11.92 -44.40 -11.78
N LEU A 3 -13.10 -44.26 -12.40
CA LEU A 3 -13.67 -42.95 -12.74
C LEU A 3 -14.12 -42.14 -11.51
N PHE A 4 -14.58 -42.83 -10.46
CA PHE A 4 -15.04 -42.21 -9.21
C PHE A 4 -13.86 -41.68 -8.38
N LEU A 5 -12.72 -42.39 -8.38
CA LEU A 5 -11.50 -41.98 -7.69
C LEU A 5 -10.93 -40.68 -8.29
N ALA A 6 -10.97 -40.54 -9.62
CA ALA A 6 -10.50 -39.34 -10.31
C ALA A 6 -11.35 -38.10 -9.98
N LEU A 7 -12.67 -38.25 -9.85
CA LEU A 7 -13.57 -37.15 -9.49
C LEU A 7 -13.33 -36.63 -8.07
N VAL A 8 -13.09 -37.53 -7.11
CA VAL A 8 -12.84 -37.18 -5.71
C VAL A 8 -11.50 -36.44 -5.54
N LEU A 9 -10.48 -36.84 -6.30
CA LEU A 9 -9.17 -36.18 -6.30
C LEU A 9 -9.22 -34.76 -6.90
N PHE A 10 -10.06 -34.52 -7.91
CA PHE A 10 -10.26 -33.19 -8.48
C PHE A 10 -10.96 -32.22 -7.50
N GLN A 11 -11.93 -32.69 -6.71
CA GLN A 11 -12.64 -31.84 -5.75
C GLN A 11 -11.79 -31.46 -4.52
N ALA A 12 -10.75 -32.23 -4.20
CA ALA A 12 -9.84 -31.90 -3.11
C ALA A 12 -8.89 -30.72 -3.44
N HIS A 13 -8.71 -30.36 -4.71
CA HIS A 13 -7.63 -29.47 -5.13
C HIS A 13 -8.02 -27.97 -5.28
N SER A 14 -9.27 -27.58 -5.02
CA SER A 14 -9.72 -26.21 -5.36
C SER A 14 -10.39 -25.43 -4.23
N LYS A 15 -10.11 -25.73 -2.96
CA LYS A 15 -10.44 -24.80 -1.86
C LYS A 15 -9.51 -23.59 -1.89
N SER A 16 -9.81 -22.65 -2.79
CA SER A 16 -9.28 -21.30 -2.75
C SER A 16 -9.81 -20.63 -1.48
N ILE A 17 -8.96 -20.46 -0.47
CA ILE A 17 -9.29 -19.63 0.68
C ILE A 17 -9.00 -18.19 0.27
N THR A 18 -10.06 -17.40 0.04
CA THR A 18 -9.93 -15.96 -0.11
C THR A 18 -9.50 -15.37 1.22
N ILE A 19 -8.24 -14.96 1.32
CA ILE A 19 -7.75 -14.24 2.51
C ILE A 19 -8.13 -12.77 2.33
N LEU A 20 -9.13 -12.32 3.08
CA LEU A 20 -9.40 -10.89 3.27
C LEU A 20 -8.34 -10.35 4.22
N VAL A 21 -7.46 -9.52 3.68
CA VAL A 21 -6.44 -8.80 4.43
C VAL A 21 -7.07 -7.50 4.91
N ASN A 22 -7.36 -7.41 6.21
CA ASN A 22 -7.93 -6.20 6.79
C ASN A 22 -6.87 -5.10 6.89
N ALA A 23 -7.15 -3.93 6.33
CA ALA A 23 -6.31 -2.76 6.52
C ALA A 23 -6.29 -2.34 8.00
N PRO A 24 -5.20 -1.70 8.48
CA PRO A 24 -5.17 -1.09 9.80
C PRO A 24 -6.32 -0.11 9.97
N GLU A 25 -6.84 0.00 11.18
CA GLU A 25 -7.89 0.97 11.49
C GLU A 25 -7.42 2.40 11.16
N GLY A 26 -8.28 3.18 10.49
CA GLY A 26 -7.96 4.53 10.03
C GLY A 26 -7.06 4.61 8.79
N ALA A 27 -6.62 3.48 8.22
CA ALA A 27 -5.88 3.47 6.97
C ALA A 27 -6.83 3.71 5.77
N VAL A 28 -6.44 4.60 4.87
CA VAL A 28 -7.19 4.89 3.63
C VAL A 28 -6.41 4.32 2.45
N GLY A 29 -7.08 3.61 1.55
CA GLY A 29 -6.43 3.17 0.32
C GLY A 29 -5.85 4.36 -0.44
N LEU A 30 -4.59 4.29 -0.91
CA LEU A 30 -3.99 5.42 -1.63
C LEU A 30 -4.82 5.82 -2.86
N TYR A 31 -5.53 4.86 -3.47
CA TYR A 31 -6.44 5.07 -4.60
C TYR A 31 -7.80 5.68 -4.21
N GLU A 32 -8.15 5.70 -2.92
CA GLU A 32 -9.37 6.27 -2.33
C GLU A 32 -9.12 7.63 -1.68
N PHE A 33 -7.86 8.08 -1.62
CA PHE A 33 -7.53 9.37 -1.00
C PHE A 33 -8.20 10.52 -1.75
N ALA A 34 -8.98 11.32 -1.02
CA ALA A 34 -9.67 12.49 -1.53
C ALA A 34 -8.99 13.75 -0.95
N PRO A 35 -8.14 14.44 -1.73
CA PRO A 35 -7.51 15.67 -1.28
C PRO A 35 -8.54 16.78 -1.05
N GLU A 36 -8.42 17.52 0.06
CA GLU A 36 -9.32 18.63 0.39
C GLU A 36 -8.69 19.99 0.02
N THR A 37 -7.36 20.04 -0.10
CA THR A 37 -6.62 21.26 -0.44
C THR A 37 -5.79 21.12 -1.72
N GLU A 38 -5.43 22.24 -2.33
CA GLU A 38 -4.55 22.25 -3.51
C GLU A 38 -3.17 21.67 -3.21
N LEU A 39 -2.64 21.96 -2.01
CA LEU A 39 -1.40 21.37 -1.52
C LEU A 39 -1.48 19.84 -1.49
N GLU A 40 -2.53 19.28 -0.89
CA GLU A 40 -2.73 17.84 -0.82
C GLU A 40 -2.91 17.22 -2.20
N LYS A 41 -3.62 17.91 -3.10
CA LYS A 41 -3.83 17.47 -4.48
C LYS A 41 -2.50 17.37 -5.22
N ASN A 42 -1.65 18.39 -5.12
CA ASN A 42 -0.34 18.40 -5.77
C ASN A 42 0.57 17.32 -5.18
N ALA A 43 0.64 17.24 -3.84
CA ALA A 43 1.41 16.22 -3.15
C ALA A 43 0.94 14.80 -3.54
N TYR A 44 -0.37 14.58 -3.63
CA TYR A 44 -0.97 13.31 -4.04
C TYR A 44 -0.61 12.93 -5.48
N ILE A 45 -0.79 13.85 -6.44
CA ILE A 45 -0.47 13.60 -7.85
C ILE A 45 1.01 13.27 -8.01
N SER A 46 1.90 14.09 -7.45
CA SER A 46 3.35 13.86 -7.52
C SER A 46 3.75 12.54 -6.85
N SER A 47 3.09 12.16 -5.75
CA SER A 47 3.31 10.87 -5.07
C SER A 47 2.92 9.69 -5.95
N ILE A 48 1.76 9.77 -6.61
CA ILE A 48 1.27 8.75 -7.53
C ILE A 48 2.20 8.60 -8.73
N GLU A 49 2.61 9.71 -9.34
CA GLU A 49 3.55 9.72 -10.47
C GLU A 49 4.91 9.14 -10.09
N TYR A 50 5.44 9.52 -8.92
CA TYR A 50 6.67 8.96 -8.39
C TYR A 50 6.56 7.44 -8.24
N LEU A 51 5.50 6.92 -7.59
CA LEU A 51 5.32 5.48 -7.42
C LEU A 51 5.19 4.73 -8.75
N LYS A 52 4.46 5.31 -9.73
CA LYS A 52 4.36 4.76 -11.10
C LYS A 52 5.73 4.70 -11.76
N SER A 53 6.54 5.76 -11.64
CA SER A 53 7.91 5.81 -12.20
C SER A 53 8.81 4.70 -11.62
N LYS A 54 8.57 4.31 -10.35
CA LYS A 54 9.26 3.21 -9.68
C LYS A 54 8.61 1.84 -9.89
N LYS A 55 7.66 1.73 -10.82
CA LYS A 55 6.90 0.50 -11.13
C LYS A 55 6.23 -0.12 -9.89
N LYS A 56 5.75 0.72 -8.97
CA LYS A 56 5.04 0.30 -7.76
C LYS A 56 3.54 0.23 -8.04
N GLU A 57 2.88 -0.79 -7.48
CA GLU A 57 1.44 -1.00 -7.61
C GLU A 57 0.68 -0.14 -6.58
N ILE A 58 0.06 0.95 -7.02
CA ILE A 58 -0.61 1.95 -6.15
C ILE A 58 -1.68 1.33 -5.27
N TYR A 59 -2.50 0.43 -5.82
CA TYR A 59 -3.62 -0.21 -5.12
C TYR A 59 -3.18 -1.07 -3.93
N ARG A 60 -1.88 -1.36 -3.80
CA ARG A 60 -1.31 -2.05 -2.65
C ARG A 60 -0.88 -1.13 -1.52
N TYR A 61 -0.91 0.18 -1.69
CA TYR A 61 -0.52 1.13 -0.66
C TYR A 61 -1.74 1.76 0.02
N TYR A 62 -1.63 1.91 1.32
CA TYR A 62 -2.59 2.61 2.16
C TYR A 62 -1.88 3.73 2.89
N ILE A 63 -2.52 4.89 2.94
CA ILE A 63 -2.11 6.01 3.75
C ILE A 63 -2.59 5.74 5.17
N ILE A 64 -1.65 5.71 6.11
CA ILE A 64 -1.96 5.58 7.55
C ILE A 64 -1.80 6.90 8.29
N LYS A 65 -1.08 7.86 7.69
CA LYS A 65 -0.86 9.21 8.20
C LYS A 65 -0.41 10.09 7.04
N HIS A 66 -0.86 11.33 7.02
CA HIS A 66 -0.33 12.35 6.12
C HIS A 66 -0.30 13.72 6.81
N GLY A 67 0.43 14.66 6.21
CA GLY A 67 0.40 16.05 6.66
C GLY A 67 1.63 16.84 6.28
N LEU A 68 1.52 18.16 6.43
CA LEU A 68 2.60 19.10 6.21
C LEU A 68 3.44 19.27 7.48
N ASN A 69 4.75 19.05 7.38
CA ASN A 69 5.68 19.59 8.36
C ASN A 69 5.96 21.07 8.03
N VAL A 70 5.34 21.97 8.78
CA VAL A 70 5.41 23.42 8.55
C VAL A 70 6.83 23.97 8.66
N ASN A 71 7.67 23.38 9.53
CA ASN A 71 9.03 23.85 9.75
C ASN A 71 9.94 23.54 8.54
N SER A 72 9.73 22.40 7.88
CA SER A 72 10.54 21.99 6.73
C SER A 72 9.89 22.29 5.38
N GLY A 73 8.59 22.58 5.35
CA GLY A 73 7.83 22.71 4.10
C GLY A 73 7.70 21.38 3.35
N ILE A 74 7.81 20.25 4.05
CA ILE A 74 7.71 18.92 3.46
C ILE A 74 6.36 18.31 3.82
N TYR A 75 5.56 18.01 2.80
CA TYR A 75 4.36 17.20 2.93
C TYR A 75 4.73 15.72 2.91
N GLN A 76 4.16 14.93 3.82
CA GLN A 76 4.51 13.53 3.99
C GLN A 76 3.28 12.64 3.83
N PHE A 77 3.42 11.56 3.07
CA PHE A 77 2.49 10.43 3.08
C PHE A 77 3.17 9.21 3.67
N TYR A 78 2.67 8.74 4.81
CA TYR A 78 3.11 7.49 5.42
C TYR A 78 2.31 6.35 4.78
N LEU A 79 3.00 5.54 4.01
CA LEU A 79 2.43 4.45 3.24
C LEU A 79 2.77 3.10 3.85
N GLN A 80 1.72 2.29 4.00
CA GLN A 80 1.83 0.90 4.39
C GLN A 80 1.35 -0.01 3.25
N HIS A 81 2.15 -1.02 2.93
CA HIS A 81 1.85 -1.96 1.86
C HIS A 81 0.89 -3.04 2.36
N SER A 82 -0.12 -3.43 1.58
CA SER A 82 -1.19 -4.34 2.00
C SER A 82 -0.68 -5.72 2.42
N ALA A 83 0.37 -6.22 1.77
CA ALA A 83 1.05 -7.47 2.18
C ALA A 83 1.86 -7.35 3.50
N SER A 84 1.76 -6.23 4.22
CA SER A 84 2.26 -6.07 5.59
C SER A 84 1.13 -6.05 6.64
N PHE A 85 -0.13 -6.13 6.21
CA PHE A 85 -1.27 -6.20 7.10
C PHE A 85 -1.46 -7.65 7.58
N GLY A 86 -1.26 -7.91 8.87
CA GLY A 86 -1.59 -9.19 9.49
C GLY A 86 -0.41 -10.03 9.96
N ASN A 87 -0.73 -10.92 10.92
CA ASN A 87 0.20 -11.76 11.68
C ASN A 87 0.96 -12.77 10.82
N SER A 88 2.19 -13.04 11.27
CA SER A 88 3.22 -13.95 10.76
C SER A 88 2.82 -15.39 10.41
N ASP A 89 1.56 -15.79 10.66
CA ASP A 89 1.17 -17.20 10.76
C ASP A 89 0.54 -17.77 9.49
N LYS A 90 0.37 -16.94 8.45
CA LYS A 90 -0.06 -17.38 7.11
C LYS A 90 1.07 -17.13 6.12
N LEU A 91 1.19 -18.01 5.12
CA LEU A 91 2.15 -18.04 3.99
C LEU A 91 2.24 -16.74 3.13
N ILE A 92 1.67 -15.62 3.58
CA ILE A 92 1.83 -14.32 2.96
C ILE A 92 3.22 -13.81 3.36
N ILE A 93 4.14 -13.77 2.40
CA ILE A 93 5.44 -13.13 2.61
C ILE A 93 5.18 -11.69 3.07
N ASN A 94 5.52 -11.38 4.32
CA ASN A 94 5.41 -10.03 4.85
C ASN A 94 6.30 -9.09 4.01
N LYS A 95 5.68 -8.14 3.31
CA LYS A 95 6.39 -7.16 2.48
C LYS A 95 6.48 -5.79 3.15
N SER A 96 6.65 -5.74 4.48
CA SER A 96 6.86 -4.51 5.23
C SER A 96 8.05 -3.69 4.73
N TYR A 97 9.03 -4.33 4.07
CA TYR A 97 10.13 -3.64 3.38
C TYR A 97 9.69 -2.73 2.22
N ASN A 98 8.44 -2.83 1.76
CA ASN A 98 7.83 -1.89 0.81
C ASN A 98 7.17 -0.69 1.49
N ASN A 99 6.96 -0.73 2.81
CA ASN A 99 6.41 0.40 3.54
C ASN A 99 7.38 1.59 3.45
N GLY A 100 6.85 2.81 3.47
CA GLY A 100 7.69 3.99 3.46
C GLY A 100 6.94 5.30 3.51
N ILE A 101 7.72 6.37 3.54
CA ILE A 101 7.25 7.75 3.61
C ILE A 101 7.61 8.40 2.29
N ILE A 102 6.62 8.96 1.59
CA ILE A 102 6.88 9.87 0.48
C ILE A 102 7.07 11.27 1.07
N HIS A 103 8.18 11.92 0.69
CA HIS A 103 8.48 13.30 1.03
C HIS A 103 8.28 14.16 -0.22
N TYR A 104 7.28 15.02 -0.18
CA TYR A 104 7.00 16.02 -1.21
C TYR A 104 7.41 17.40 -0.70
N ASP A 105 8.25 18.10 -1.44
CA ASP A 105 8.67 19.45 -1.13
C ASP A 105 7.71 20.46 -1.76
N VAL A 106 7.08 21.28 -0.90
CA VAL A 106 6.07 22.26 -1.32
C VAL A 106 6.69 23.39 -2.15
N LYS A 107 7.97 23.70 -1.97
CA LYS A 107 8.65 24.78 -2.69
C LYS A 107 9.02 24.37 -4.10
N THR A 108 9.53 23.16 -4.27
CA THR A 108 9.91 22.65 -5.59
C THR A 108 8.76 21.96 -6.31
N ASN A 109 7.65 21.69 -5.61
CA ASN A 109 6.48 20.99 -6.14
C ASN A 109 6.81 19.57 -6.65
N GLU A 110 7.72 18.88 -5.96
CA GLU A 110 8.24 17.57 -6.38
C GLU A 110 8.40 16.58 -5.23
N VAL A 111 8.34 15.28 -5.54
CA VAL A 111 8.74 14.23 -4.60
C VAL A 111 10.26 14.15 -4.56
N ILE A 112 10.83 14.48 -3.41
CA ILE A 112 12.29 14.52 -3.20
C ILE A 112 12.85 13.20 -2.66
N LYS A 113 12.02 12.39 -1.98
CA LYS A 113 12.48 11.14 -1.35
C LYS A 113 11.34 10.17 -1.10
N PHE A 114 11.66 8.88 -1.23
CA PHE A 114 10.90 7.79 -0.60
C PHE A 114 11.77 7.14 0.47
N GLU A 115 11.41 7.34 1.72
CA GLU A 115 12.13 6.78 2.86
C GLU A 115 11.46 5.49 3.33
N ARG A 116 12.16 4.37 3.26
CA ARG A 116 11.64 3.13 3.84
C ARG A 116 11.62 3.26 5.35
N TRP A 117 10.48 2.98 5.96
CA TRP A 117 10.37 2.89 7.40
C TRP A 117 10.10 1.45 7.81
N ARG A 118 10.79 0.99 8.85
CA ARG A 118 10.54 -0.31 9.47
C ARG A 118 9.63 -0.06 10.67
N GLN A 119 8.54 -0.81 10.75
CA GLN A 119 7.86 -1.09 12.00
C GLN A 119 8.63 -2.19 12.73
#